data_AF-R9M9A2-F1
#
_entry.id   AF-R9M9A2-F1
#
_cell.length_a   1.000
_cell.length_b   1.000
_cell.length_c   1.000
_cell.angle_alpha   90.00
_cell.angle_beta   90.00
_cell.angle_gamma   90.00
#
_symmetry.space_group_name_H-M   'P 1'
#
loop_
_entity.id
_entity.type
_entity.pdbx_description
1 polymer ?
#
loop_
_entity_poly.entity_id
_entity_poly.type
_entity_poly.pdbx_seq_one_letter_code
_entity_poly.pdbx_strand_id
1 'polypeptide(L)'
;MGICFHLYFCGMSERTFTEKIVIYEPNYTIEQTYTGGDLEWLGICTAGELMEHIKQSQKIQENLGDWGMENFTWEHIYILHQDYMLGLDEDKSLKDICRHLNTEHLELAWFQVGGASMQNQGYTFTVRSKEHNHQHLPHVHVSKGGVEARYALDTLEPIDVPLEQPLKRDDKKVIRPFLEKNQERLKEMWRHNMNGYCTPALSEEGKQFYPES
;
A
#
# COMPACT_ATOMS: atom_id res chain seq x y z
N MET A 1 20.35 11.14 -4.15
CA MET A 1 19.21 10.21 -4.28
C MET A 1 19.74 8.85 -4.64
N GLY A 2 19.37 7.81 -3.89
CA GLY A 2 19.64 6.40 -4.20
C GLY A 2 18.34 5.61 -4.22
N ILE A 3 18.32 4.51 -4.96
CA ILE A 3 17.16 3.61 -5.03
C ILE A 3 17.65 2.18 -4.86
N CYS A 4 16.99 1.44 -3.99
CA CYS A 4 17.05 -0.01 -3.95
C CYS A 4 15.68 -0.55 -4.36
N PHE A 5 15.65 -1.38 -5.40
CA PHE A 5 14.44 -1.98 -5.92
C PHE A 5 14.44 -3.48 -5.66
N HIS A 6 13.40 -3.97 -4.98
CA HIS A 6 13.21 -5.37 -4.62
C HIS A 6 12.09 -5.98 -5.45
N LEU A 7 12.37 -7.13 -6.07
CA LEU A 7 11.35 -8.02 -6.62
C LEU A 7 11.25 -9.24 -5.70
N TYR A 8 10.12 -9.37 -5.04
CA TYR A 8 9.83 -10.47 -4.13
C TYR A 8 8.99 -11.53 -4.83
N PHE A 9 9.43 -12.78 -4.74
CA PHE A 9 8.72 -13.94 -5.28
C PHE A 9 8.16 -14.74 -4.11
N CYS A 10 6.85 -14.66 -3.92
CA CYS A 10 6.14 -15.21 -2.79
C CYS A 10 5.30 -16.41 -3.24
N GLY A 11 5.54 -17.56 -2.63
CA GLY A 11 4.64 -18.71 -2.73
C GLY A 11 3.79 -18.82 -1.47
N MET A 12 2.72 -19.62 -1.51
CA MET A 12 1.90 -19.90 -0.32
C MET A 12 2.80 -20.29 0.87
N SER A 13 2.63 -19.58 1.98
CA SER A 13 3.41 -19.74 3.19
C SER A 13 2.52 -19.58 4.42
N GLU A 14 2.87 -20.23 5.52
CA GLU A 14 2.25 -19.94 6.82
C GLU A 14 2.75 -18.61 7.41
N ARG A 15 3.81 -18.04 6.82
CA ARG A 15 4.45 -16.81 7.24
C ARG A 15 4.14 -15.67 6.27
N THR A 16 4.19 -14.47 6.83
CA THR A 16 3.95 -13.22 6.12
C THR A 16 5.23 -12.40 5.98
N PHE A 17 5.27 -11.47 5.02
CA PHE A 17 6.42 -10.62 4.68
C PHE A 17 6.98 -9.89 5.91
N THR A 18 6.08 -9.37 6.75
CA THR A 18 6.40 -8.99 8.13
C THR A 18 5.28 -9.46 9.03
N GLU A 19 5.44 -9.35 10.34
CA GLU A 19 4.33 -9.62 11.26
C GLU A 19 3.09 -8.76 10.97
N LYS A 20 3.24 -7.57 10.36
CA LYS A 20 2.11 -6.68 10.07
C LYS A 20 1.61 -6.79 8.63
N ILE A 21 2.50 -6.97 7.66
CA ILE A 21 2.18 -6.96 6.22
C ILE A 21 1.75 -8.36 5.80
N VAL A 22 0.47 -8.53 5.49
CA VAL A 22 -0.16 -9.82 5.17
C VAL A 22 0.03 -10.12 3.69
N ILE A 23 1.27 -10.18 3.24
CA ILE A 23 1.66 -10.79 1.95
C ILE A 23 2.50 -12.01 2.31
N TYR A 24 2.46 -13.10 1.56
CA TYR A 24 3.28 -14.27 1.89
C TYR A 24 4.77 -13.92 1.96
N GLU A 25 5.50 -14.60 2.86
CA GLU A 25 6.95 -14.46 2.96
C GLU A 25 7.63 -14.77 1.61
N PRO A 26 8.57 -13.94 1.13
CA PRO A 26 9.29 -14.20 -0.11
C PRO A 26 10.17 -15.44 0.01
N ASN A 27 10.07 -16.33 -0.97
CA ASN A 27 10.97 -17.48 -1.10
C ASN A 27 12.26 -17.11 -1.85
N TYR A 28 12.17 -16.06 -2.67
CA TYR A 28 13.27 -15.56 -3.49
C TYR A 28 13.13 -14.05 -3.68
N THR A 29 14.26 -13.36 -3.76
CA THR A 29 14.31 -11.90 -3.95
C THR A 29 15.36 -11.55 -4.99
N ILE A 30 15.04 -10.63 -5.88
CA ILE A 30 16.02 -9.95 -6.74
C ILE A 30 16.12 -8.49 -6.30
N GLU A 31 17.35 -8.03 -6.06
CA GLU A 31 17.64 -6.65 -5.71
C GLU A 31 18.38 -5.95 -6.86
N GLN A 32 18.00 -4.70 -7.15
CA GLN A 32 18.74 -3.79 -8.03
C GLN A 32 18.92 -2.44 -7.35
N THR A 33 20.16 -1.93 -7.33
CA THR A 33 20.49 -0.64 -6.72
C THR A 33 20.91 0.35 -7.78
N TYR A 34 20.45 1.60 -7.64
CA TYR A 34 20.78 2.72 -8.51
C TYR A 34 21.22 3.92 -7.68
N THR A 35 22.34 4.51 -8.05
CA THR A 35 22.77 5.81 -7.54
C THR A 35 22.10 6.93 -8.32
N GLY A 36 22.15 8.15 -7.79
CA GLY A 36 21.65 9.33 -8.50
C GLY A 36 22.33 9.55 -9.85
N GLY A 37 23.63 9.24 -9.95
CA GLY A 37 24.38 9.30 -11.21
C GLY A 37 23.90 8.27 -12.23
N ASP A 38 23.57 7.05 -11.78
CA ASP A 38 23.02 6.02 -12.66
C ASP A 38 21.67 6.45 -13.24
N LEU A 39 20.79 6.98 -12.39
CA LEU A 39 19.46 7.44 -12.82
C LEU A 39 19.55 8.61 -13.80
N GLU A 40 20.45 9.56 -13.57
CA GLU A 40 20.68 10.69 -14.49
C GLU A 40 21.25 10.22 -15.83
N TRP A 41 22.22 9.30 -15.82
CA TRP A 41 22.81 8.74 -17.04
C TRP A 41 21.79 7.94 -17.86
N LEU A 42 20.91 7.19 -17.19
CA LEU A 42 19.83 6.42 -17.80
C LEU A 42 18.62 7.27 -18.22
N GLY A 43 18.55 8.53 -17.78
CA GLY A 43 17.40 9.42 -18.02
C GLY A 43 16.14 9.00 -17.26
N ILE A 44 16.27 8.22 -16.17
CA ILE A 44 15.15 7.71 -15.38
C ILE A 44 14.71 8.77 -14.36
N CYS A 45 13.47 9.26 -14.51
CA CYS A 45 12.91 10.32 -13.68
C CYS A 45 11.70 9.86 -12.84
N THR A 46 11.00 8.82 -13.28
CA THR A 46 9.74 8.31 -12.72
C THR A 46 9.83 6.85 -12.30
N ALA A 47 8.87 6.39 -11.50
CA ALA A 47 8.77 4.99 -11.10
C ALA A 47 8.47 4.07 -12.31
N GLY A 48 7.63 4.54 -13.25
CA GLY A 48 7.35 3.85 -14.51
C GLY A 48 8.59 3.67 -15.37
N GLU A 49 9.38 4.73 -15.59
CA GLU A 49 10.63 4.63 -16.36
C GLU A 49 11.64 3.69 -15.70
N LEU A 50 11.76 3.72 -14.37
CA LEU A 50 12.61 2.79 -13.63
C LEU A 50 12.20 1.34 -13.88
N MET A 51 10.90 1.07 -13.82
CA MET A 51 10.33 -0.26 -14.03
C MET A 51 10.53 -0.74 -15.47
N GLU A 52 10.30 0.12 -16.47
CA GLU A 52 10.56 -0.21 -17.88
C GLU A 52 12.06 -0.47 -18.14
N HIS A 53 12.95 0.22 -17.43
CA HIS A 53 14.38 -0.11 -17.47
C HIS A 53 14.67 -1.48 -16.83
N ILE A 54 14.13 -1.76 -15.65
CA ILE A 54 14.31 -3.05 -14.94
C ILE A 54 13.82 -4.22 -15.81
N LYS A 55 12.71 -4.05 -16.53
CA LYS A 55 12.17 -5.05 -17.48
C LYS A 55 13.15 -5.46 -18.58
N GLN A 56 14.14 -4.62 -18.92
CA GLN A 56 15.14 -4.94 -19.94
C GLN A 56 16.21 -5.91 -19.45
N SER A 57 16.31 -6.14 -18.13
CA SER A 57 17.26 -7.08 -17.56
C SER A 57 16.88 -8.53 -17.91
N GLN A 58 17.83 -9.24 -18.54
CA GLN A 58 17.65 -10.67 -18.88
C GLN A 58 17.30 -11.50 -17.63
N LYS A 59 17.96 -11.22 -16.49
CA LYS A 59 17.66 -11.91 -15.23
C LYS A 59 16.19 -11.71 -14.80
N ILE A 60 15.65 -10.51 -14.99
CA ILE A 60 14.26 -10.21 -14.64
C ILE A 60 13.30 -10.95 -15.57
N GLN A 61 13.54 -10.89 -16.88
CA GLN A 61 12.72 -11.58 -17.88
C GLN A 61 12.68 -13.10 -17.64
N GLU A 62 13.84 -13.72 -17.36
CA GLU A 62 13.95 -15.15 -17.10
C GLU A 62 13.21 -15.59 -15.82
N ASN A 63 13.13 -14.72 -14.80
CA ASN A 63 12.51 -15.07 -13.51
C ASN A 63 11.01 -14.74 -13.44
N LEU A 64 10.56 -13.63 -14.05
CA LEU A 64 9.15 -13.23 -14.04
C LEU A 64 8.29 -14.10 -14.97
N GLY A 65 8.86 -14.56 -16.08
CA GLY A 65 8.11 -15.20 -17.17
C GLY A 65 7.06 -14.26 -17.79
N ASP A 66 6.29 -14.77 -18.75
CA ASP A 66 5.35 -13.93 -19.52
C ASP A 66 4.32 -13.25 -18.63
N TRP A 67 3.68 -14.02 -17.73
CA TRP A 67 2.67 -13.47 -16.82
C TRP A 67 3.25 -12.42 -15.86
N GLY A 68 4.42 -12.68 -15.28
CA GLY A 68 5.06 -11.72 -14.37
C GLY A 68 5.45 -10.44 -15.11
N MET A 69 5.91 -10.53 -16.36
CA MET A 69 6.26 -9.37 -17.18
C MET A 69 5.04 -8.53 -17.57
N GLU A 70 3.90 -9.16 -17.85
CA GLU A 70 2.62 -8.48 -18.14
C GLU A 70 2.08 -7.72 -16.91
N ASN A 71 2.27 -8.25 -15.70
CA ASN A 71 1.76 -7.69 -14.46
C ASN A 71 2.79 -6.85 -13.68
N PHE A 72 4.04 -6.80 -14.16
CA PHE A 72 5.05 -5.93 -13.60
C PHE A 72 4.80 -4.50 -14.08
N THR A 73 3.87 -3.81 -13.44
CA THR A 73 3.48 -2.43 -13.78
C THR A 73 3.69 -1.50 -12.60
N TRP A 74 3.72 -0.20 -12.86
CA TRP A 74 4.06 0.80 -11.85
C TRP A 74 2.98 0.93 -10.77
N GLU A 75 1.73 0.58 -11.08
CA GLU A 75 0.58 0.59 -10.18
C GLU A 75 0.77 -0.34 -8.97
N HIS A 76 1.62 -1.37 -9.12
CA HIS A 76 1.95 -2.36 -8.10
C HIS A 76 3.33 -2.12 -7.46
N ILE A 77 3.96 -0.98 -7.73
CA ILE A 77 5.20 -0.59 -7.04
C ILE A 77 4.83 0.01 -5.69
N TYR A 78 5.45 -0.55 -4.67
CA TYR A 78 5.35 -0.12 -3.29
C TYR A 78 6.61 0.60 -2.85
N ILE A 79 6.47 1.68 -2.10
CA ILE A 79 7.56 2.30 -1.35
C ILE A 79 7.51 1.73 0.07
N LEU A 80 8.58 1.07 0.51
CA LEU A 80 8.71 0.61 1.88
C LEU A 80 8.88 1.84 2.79
N HIS A 81 7.86 2.15 3.59
CA HIS A 81 7.79 3.36 4.40
C HIS A 81 7.50 3.03 5.87
N GLN A 82 8.52 3.17 6.71
CA GLN A 82 8.44 2.84 8.13
C GLN A 82 7.98 1.38 8.36
N ASP A 83 6.78 1.19 8.91
CA ASP A 83 6.20 -0.13 9.21
C ASP A 83 5.07 -0.54 8.25
N TYR A 84 4.86 0.20 7.16
CA TYR A 84 3.89 -0.11 6.09
C TYR A 84 4.45 0.23 4.71
N MET A 85 3.66 0.03 3.66
CA MET A 85 4.04 0.31 2.29
C MET A 85 3.06 1.29 1.65
N LEU A 86 3.59 2.18 0.82
CA LEU A 86 2.81 3.14 0.04
C LEU A 86 2.79 2.70 -1.41
N GLY A 87 1.59 2.47 -1.95
CA GLY A 87 1.40 2.31 -3.39
C GLY A 87 1.36 3.66 -4.10
N LEU A 88 1.46 3.64 -5.43
CA LEU A 88 1.36 4.82 -6.28
C LEU A 88 -0.02 4.89 -6.95
N ASP A 89 -0.65 6.06 -6.90
CA ASP A 89 -1.96 6.30 -7.52
C ASP A 89 -1.87 6.90 -8.93
N GLU A 90 -0.67 7.36 -9.28
CA GLU A 90 -0.24 7.83 -10.60
C GLU A 90 1.27 7.55 -10.73
N ASP A 91 1.80 7.54 -11.96
CA ASP A 91 3.25 7.43 -12.14
C ASP A 91 3.91 8.72 -11.64
N LYS A 92 4.74 8.59 -10.60
CA LYS A 92 5.33 9.71 -9.88
C LYS A 92 6.81 9.86 -10.16
N SER A 93 7.28 11.10 -10.15
CA SER A 93 8.71 11.38 -10.14
C SER A 93 9.37 10.84 -8.88
N LEU A 94 10.50 10.16 -9.04
CA LEU A 94 11.32 9.65 -7.95
C LEU A 94 11.79 10.79 -7.03
N LYS A 95 12.09 11.96 -7.61
CA LYS A 95 12.48 13.16 -6.85
C LYS A 95 11.32 13.71 -6.01
N ASP A 96 10.10 13.67 -6.53
CA ASP A 96 8.92 14.13 -5.80
C ASP A 96 8.56 13.17 -4.66
N ILE A 97 8.72 11.86 -4.87
CA ILE A 97 8.61 10.85 -3.81
C ILE A 97 9.63 11.13 -2.69
N CYS A 98 10.90 11.32 -3.04
CA CYS A 98 11.95 11.69 -2.08
C CYS A 98 11.61 12.95 -1.28
N ARG A 99 11.12 13.99 -1.96
CA ARG A 99 10.74 15.26 -1.32
C ARG A 99 9.56 15.08 -0.35
N HIS A 100 8.53 14.35 -0.77
CA HIS A 100 7.34 14.08 0.03
C HIS A 100 7.68 13.28 1.29
N LEU A 101 8.48 12.23 1.14
CA LEU A 101 8.89 11.35 2.24
C LEU A 101 10.10 11.88 3.02
N ASN A 102 10.65 13.03 2.62
CA ASN A 102 11.84 13.65 3.19
C ASN A 102 13.02 12.65 3.34
N THR A 103 13.32 11.94 2.25
CA THR A 103 14.39 10.93 2.19
C THR A 103 15.25 11.11 0.95
N GLU A 104 16.53 10.78 1.06
CA GLU A 104 17.45 10.70 -0.09
C GLU A 104 17.57 9.28 -0.65
N HIS A 105 16.97 8.29 0.00
CA HIS A 105 17.02 6.90 -0.41
C HIS A 105 15.62 6.29 -0.44
N LEU A 106 15.26 5.64 -1.55
CA LEU A 106 14.00 4.94 -1.71
C LEU A 106 14.22 3.43 -1.72
N GLU A 107 13.43 2.75 -0.90
CA GLU A 107 13.27 1.29 -0.93
C GLU A 107 11.96 1.01 -1.66
N LEU A 108 12.06 0.48 -2.88
CA LEU A 108 10.93 0.16 -3.73
C LEU A 108 10.75 -1.36 -3.79
N ALA A 109 9.52 -1.83 -3.86
CA ALA A 109 9.18 -3.24 -3.85
C ALA A 109 8.09 -3.55 -4.86
N TRP A 110 8.18 -4.72 -5.47
CA TRP A 110 7.10 -5.34 -6.23
C TRP A 110 7.02 -6.83 -5.85
N PHE A 111 5.80 -7.37 -5.80
CA PHE A 111 5.53 -8.72 -5.30
C PHE A 111 4.88 -9.59 -6.38
N GLN A 112 5.52 -10.71 -6.71
CA GLN A 112 4.88 -11.82 -7.43
C GLN A 112 4.34 -12.81 -6.41
N VAL A 113 3.02 -12.86 -6.25
CA VAL A 113 2.37 -13.78 -5.32
C VAL A 113 1.70 -14.92 -6.08
N GLY A 114 2.09 -16.16 -5.78
CA GLY A 114 1.44 -17.36 -6.27
C GLY A 114 0.57 -18.02 -5.20
N GLY A 115 -0.67 -18.39 -5.56
CA GLY A 115 -1.59 -19.13 -4.67
C GLY A 115 -2.89 -18.38 -4.37
N ALA A 116 -3.59 -18.81 -3.32
CA ALA A 116 -4.80 -18.14 -2.84
C ALA A 116 -4.45 -16.92 -1.97
N SER A 117 -5.27 -15.88 -2.02
CA SER A 117 -5.13 -14.70 -1.16
C SER A 117 -5.48 -14.98 0.31
N MET A 118 -4.73 -14.37 1.21
CA MET A 118 -5.03 -14.20 2.62
C MET A 118 -6.06 -13.08 2.80
N GLN A 119 -7.26 -13.45 3.23
CA GLN A 119 -8.37 -12.53 3.39
C GLN A 119 -8.62 -12.18 4.86
N ASN A 120 -8.92 -10.91 5.13
CA ASN A 120 -9.46 -10.48 6.41
C ASN A 120 -10.95 -10.83 6.52
N GLN A 121 -11.35 -11.56 7.57
CA GLN A 121 -12.76 -11.84 7.87
C GLN A 121 -13.36 -10.85 8.88
N GLY A 122 -12.53 -10.00 9.49
CA GLY A 122 -12.93 -8.98 10.47
C GLY A 122 -13.42 -7.68 9.85
N TYR A 123 -13.42 -6.61 10.65
CA TYR A 123 -13.54 -5.25 10.14
C TYR A 123 -12.28 -4.87 9.36
N THR A 124 -12.49 -4.15 8.28
CA THR A 124 -11.45 -3.56 7.46
C THR A 124 -11.58 -2.04 7.54
N PHE A 125 -10.46 -1.37 7.81
CA PHE A 125 -10.35 0.08 7.90
C PHE A 125 -9.52 0.57 6.72
N THR A 126 -10.14 1.28 5.78
CA THR A 126 -9.44 1.78 4.58
C THR A 126 -9.53 3.29 4.48
N VAL A 127 -8.39 3.93 4.30
CA VAL A 127 -8.31 5.36 4.03
C VAL A 127 -8.22 5.56 2.52
N ARG A 128 -9.14 6.35 1.95
CA ARG A 128 -9.20 6.63 0.50
C ARG A 128 -9.60 8.11 0.31
N SER A 129 -8.88 8.85 -0.53
CA SER A 129 -9.15 10.28 -0.78
C SER A 129 -9.98 10.56 -2.04
N LYS A 130 -10.05 9.60 -2.99
CA LYS A 130 -10.68 9.76 -4.31
C LYS A 130 -12.22 9.64 -4.31
N GLU A 131 -12.90 10.16 -3.28
CA GLU A 131 -14.37 10.21 -3.26
C GLU A 131 -14.89 11.60 -3.64
N HIS A 132 -15.59 11.71 -4.77
CA HIS A 132 -16.08 12.98 -5.32
C HIS A 132 -16.88 13.83 -4.32
N ASN A 133 -17.54 13.19 -3.34
CA ASN A 133 -18.45 13.86 -2.42
C ASN A 133 -17.80 14.29 -1.09
N HIS A 134 -16.56 13.85 -0.77
CA HIS A 134 -15.92 14.10 0.54
C HIS A 134 -14.40 14.31 0.48
N GLN A 135 -13.86 14.76 -0.67
CA GLN A 135 -12.40 14.95 -0.88
C GLN A 135 -11.71 15.81 0.19
N HIS A 136 -12.46 16.66 0.90
CA HIS A 136 -11.91 17.61 1.87
C HIS A 136 -12.12 17.21 3.34
N LEU A 137 -12.92 16.19 3.62
CA LEU A 137 -13.15 15.73 4.99
C LEU A 137 -12.27 14.50 5.25
N PRO A 138 -11.27 14.55 6.15
CA PRO A 138 -10.51 13.38 6.52
C PRO A 138 -11.41 12.28 7.10
N HIS A 139 -11.47 11.13 6.45
CA HIS A 139 -12.32 10.02 6.87
C HIS A 139 -11.67 8.66 6.62
N VAL A 140 -12.22 7.65 7.28
CA VAL A 140 -11.87 6.24 7.08
C VAL A 140 -13.14 5.44 6.80
N HIS A 141 -13.04 4.54 5.84
CA HIS A 141 -14.07 3.56 5.52
C HIS A 141 -13.93 2.37 6.45
N VAL A 142 -15.00 2.02 7.13
CA VAL A 142 -15.06 0.83 7.98
C VAL A 142 -16.05 -0.13 7.35
N SER A 143 -15.57 -1.30 6.95
CA SER A 143 -16.39 -2.30 6.27
C SER A 143 -16.32 -3.67 6.92
N LYS A 144 -17.43 -4.42 6.87
CA LYS A 144 -17.55 -5.82 7.29
C LYS A 144 -18.77 -6.46 6.67
N GLY A 145 -18.61 -7.65 6.09
CA GLY A 145 -19.73 -8.45 5.57
C GLY A 145 -20.53 -7.74 4.47
N GLY A 146 -19.86 -6.96 3.62
CA GLY A 146 -20.49 -6.21 2.52
C GLY A 146 -21.15 -4.89 2.93
N VAL A 147 -21.13 -4.54 4.22
CA VAL A 147 -21.61 -3.26 4.73
C VAL A 147 -20.42 -2.35 4.99
N GLU A 148 -20.56 -1.07 4.65
CA GLU A 148 -19.53 -0.04 4.84
C GLU A 148 -20.15 1.24 5.39
N ALA A 149 -19.43 1.92 6.28
CA ALA A 149 -19.74 3.28 6.70
C ALA A 149 -18.46 4.09 6.89
N ARG A 150 -18.54 5.39 6.67
CA ARG A 150 -17.44 6.33 6.86
C ARG A 150 -17.47 6.92 8.25
N TYR A 151 -16.29 7.11 8.82
CA TYR A 151 -16.06 7.77 10.09
C TYR A 151 -15.13 8.95 9.89
N ALA A 152 -15.49 10.11 10.44
CA ALA A 152 -14.65 11.29 10.36
C ALA A 152 -13.42 11.11 11.26
N LEU A 153 -12.22 11.38 10.73
CA LEU A 153 -10.98 11.19 11.48
C LEU A 153 -10.75 12.27 12.55
N ASP A 154 -11.46 13.39 12.50
CA ASP A 154 -11.33 14.45 13.51
C ASP A 154 -12.22 14.22 14.74
N THR A 155 -13.44 13.72 14.54
CA THR A 155 -14.41 13.50 15.62
C THR A 155 -14.56 12.04 16.02
N LEU A 156 -14.14 11.11 15.15
CA LEU A 156 -14.34 9.65 15.28
C LEU A 156 -15.81 9.21 15.28
N GLU A 157 -16.71 10.11 14.88
CA GLU A 157 -18.13 9.83 14.74
C GLU A 157 -18.46 9.37 13.31
N PRO A 158 -19.49 8.51 13.14
CA PRO A 158 -19.93 8.08 11.83
C PRO A 158 -20.50 9.26 11.04
N ILE A 159 -20.08 9.36 9.77
CA ILE A 159 -20.62 10.30 8.79
C ILE A 159 -21.94 9.75 8.24
N ASP A 160 -21.96 8.45 7.94
CA ASP A 160 -23.12 7.77 7.40
C ASP A 160 -24.07 7.38 8.54
N VAL A 161 -25.23 8.03 8.59
CA VAL A 161 -26.27 7.78 9.60
C VAL A 161 -27.64 7.56 8.94
N PRO A 162 -28.43 6.57 9.42
CA PRO A 162 -28.12 5.64 10.50
C PRO A 162 -27.14 4.53 10.07
N LEU A 163 -26.32 4.04 11.00
CA LEU A 163 -25.46 2.88 10.78
C LEU A 163 -26.28 1.59 10.57
N GLU A 164 -25.83 0.76 9.63
CA GLU A 164 -26.35 -0.58 9.38
C GLU A 164 -25.67 -1.64 10.26
N GLN A 165 -26.26 -2.84 10.35
CA GLN A 165 -25.64 -3.97 11.05
C GLN A 165 -24.56 -4.61 10.17
N PRO A 166 -23.42 -5.09 10.72
CA PRO A 166 -23.08 -5.18 12.14
C PRO A 166 -22.47 -3.90 12.74
N LEU A 167 -22.18 -2.88 11.91
CA LEU A 167 -21.43 -1.68 12.31
C LEU A 167 -22.12 -0.95 13.47
N LYS A 168 -23.45 -0.81 13.44
CA LYS A 168 -24.24 -0.20 14.53
C LYS A 168 -24.05 -0.89 15.88
N ARG A 169 -23.96 -2.22 15.89
CA ARG A 169 -23.80 -3.01 17.14
C ARG A 169 -22.39 -2.86 17.70
N ASP A 170 -21.39 -2.83 16.83
CA ASP A 170 -19.99 -2.91 17.20
C ASP A 170 -19.29 -1.54 17.25
N ASP A 171 -19.98 -0.47 16.84
CA ASP A 171 -19.52 0.92 16.84
C ASP A 171 -18.74 1.28 18.12
N LYS A 172 -19.39 1.14 19.29
CA LYS A 172 -18.79 1.52 20.57
C LYS A 172 -17.78 0.51 21.14
N LYS A 173 -17.75 -0.71 20.61
CA LYS A 173 -17.02 -1.84 21.21
C LYS A 173 -15.76 -2.23 20.44
N VAL A 174 -15.76 -2.00 19.13
CA VAL A 174 -14.69 -2.43 18.23
C VAL A 174 -14.22 -1.25 17.39
N ILE A 175 -15.15 -0.60 16.68
CA ILE A 175 -14.81 0.42 15.68
C ILE A 175 -14.20 1.66 16.33
N ARG A 176 -14.93 2.35 17.21
CA ARG A 176 -14.44 3.59 17.85
C ARG A 176 -13.18 3.37 18.70
N PRO A 177 -13.05 2.30 19.50
CA PRO A 177 -11.79 1.99 20.18
C PRO A 177 -10.59 1.82 19.23
N PHE A 178 -10.79 1.18 18.07
CA PHE A 178 -9.74 1.09 17.05
C PHE A 178 -9.40 2.47 16.49
N LEU A 179 -10.41 3.28 16.17
CA LEU A 179 -10.23 4.63 15.63
C LEU A 179 -9.49 5.53 16.62
N GLU A 180 -9.85 5.51 17.90
CA GLU A 180 -9.18 6.26 18.97
C GLU A 180 -7.71 5.88 19.09
N LYS A 181 -7.41 4.58 19.07
CA LYS A 181 -6.04 4.06 19.16
C LYS A 181 -5.18 4.43 17.94
N ASN A 182 -5.77 4.50 16.76
CA ASN A 182 -5.05 4.65 15.48
C ASN A 182 -5.28 5.99 14.78
N GLN A 183 -5.92 6.97 15.43
CA GLN A 183 -6.38 8.22 14.81
C GLN A 183 -5.26 8.95 14.06
N GLU A 184 -4.11 9.16 14.70
CA GLU A 184 -2.98 9.87 14.10
C GLU A 184 -2.39 9.12 12.90
N ARG A 185 -2.30 7.79 12.99
CA ARG A 185 -1.85 6.95 11.87
C ARG A 185 -2.81 7.02 10.69
N LEU A 186 -4.12 6.98 10.94
CA LEU A 186 -5.13 7.10 9.89
C LEU A 186 -5.10 8.50 9.25
N LYS A 187 -4.85 9.56 10.03
CA LYS A 187 -4.64 10.91 9.51
C LYS A 187 -3.38 11.05 8.67
N GLU A 188 -2.29 10.39 9.06
CA GLU A 188 -1.07 10.30 8.26
C GLU A 188 -1.36 9.60 6.93
N MET A 189 -2.00 8.42 6.95
CA MET A 189 -2.42 7.70 5.76
C MET A 189 -3.34 8.57 4.86
N TRP A 190 -4.21 9.37 5.45
CA TRP A 190 -5.06 10.32 4.71
C TRP A 190 -4.21 11.38 3.99
N ARG A 191 -3.20 11.95 4.66
CA ARG A 191 -2.27 12.91 4.03
C ARG A 191 -1.52 12.26 2.87
N HIS A 192 -1.08 11.01 3.00
CA HIS A 192 -0.47 10.28 1.88
C HIS A 192 -1.46 10.13 0.72
N ASN A 193 -2.70 9.70 0.98
CA ASN A 193 -3.76 9.61 -0.04
C ASN A 193 -4.02 10.94 -0.74
N MET A 194 -4.01 12.07 -0.02
CA MET A 194 -4.17 13.39 -0.63
C MET A 194 -2.99 13.81 -1.53
N ASN A 195 -1.82 13.20 -1.37
CA ASN A 195 -0.65 13.43 -2.21
C ASN A 195 -0.49 12.37 -3.32
N GLY A 196 -1.53 11.57 -3.59
CA GLY A 196 -1.56 10.57 -4.66
C GLY A 196 -0.82 9.28 -4.31
N TYR A 197 -0.85 8.87 -3.06
CA TYR A 197 -0.34 7.56 -2.62
C TYR A 197 -1.49 6.66 -2.17
N CYS A 198 -1.36 5.37 -2.41
CA CYS A 198 -2.29 4.36 -1.87
C CYS A 198 -1.72 3.82 -0.54
N THR A 199 -2.58 3.61 0.44
CA THR A 199 -2.21 3.07 1.76
C THR A 199 -2.90 1.74 2.01
N PRO A 200 -2.35 0.84 2.85
CA PRO A 200 -2.98 -0.45 3.10
C PRO A 200 -4.35 -0.33 3.74
N ALA A 201 -5.15 -1.36 3.58
CA ALA A 201 -6.30 -1.59 4.46
C ALA A 201 -5.82 -2.22 5.77
N LEU A 202 -6.40 -1.81 6.90
CA LEU A 202 -6.05 -2.35 8.22
C LEU A 202 -7.13 -3.28 8.74
N SER A 203 -6.75 -4.37 9.43
CA SER A 203 -7.69 -5.15 10.26
C SER A 203 -7.84 -4.58 11.67
N GLU A 204 -8.79 -5.13 12.44
CA GLU A 204 -9.00 -4.83 13.87
C GLU A 204 -7.72 -5.00 14.71
N GLU A 205 -6.85 -5.94 14.32
CA GLU A 205 -5.56 -6.24 14.97
C GLU A 205 -4.41 -5.37 14.45
N GLY A 206 -4.67 -4.49 13.48
CA GLY A 206 -3.66 -3.64 12.86
C GLY A 206 -2.78 -4.35 11.82
N LYS A 207 -3.21 -5.52 11.32
CA LYS A 207 -2.59 -6.16 10.17
C LYS A 207 -2.90 -5.37 8.90
N GLN A 208 -1.98 -5.38 7.94
CA GLN A 208 -2.04 -4.59 6.72
C GLN A 208 -2.29 -5.50 5.53
N PHE A 209 -3.32 -5.16 4.76
CA PHE A 209 -3.73 -5.87 3.57
C PHE A 209 -3.52 -5.00 2.34
N TYR A 210 -2.95 -5.63 1.31
CA TYR A 210 -2.63 -5.07 0.01
C TYR A 210 -3.38 -5.87 -1.07
N PRO A 211 -3.46 -5.39 -2.32
CA PRO A 211 -4.03 -6.16 -3.43
C PRO A 211 -3.45 -7.58 -3.58
N GLU A 212 -2.19 -7.78 -3.23
CA GLU A 212 -1.48 -9.07 -3.30
C GLU A 212 -1.64 -9.92 -2.03
N SER A 213 -2.34 -9.42 -1.01
CA SER A 213 -2.65 -10.16 0.21
C SER A 213 -3.56 -11.34 -0.07
#